data_AF-A0AAW5DVU8-F1
#
_entry.id   AF-A0AAW5DVU8-F1
#
_cell.length_a   1.000
_cell.length_b   1.000
_cell.length_c   1.000
_cell.angle_alpha   90.00
_cell.angle_beta   90.00
_cell.angle_gamma   90.00
#
_symmetry.space_group_name_H-M   'P 1'
#
loop_
_entity.id
_entity.type
_entity.pdbx_description
1 polymer ?
#
loop_
_entity_poly.entity_id
_entity_poly.type
_entity_poly.pdbx_seq_one_letter_code
_entity_poly.pdbx_strand_id
1 'polypeptide(L)'
;MKLRKLLLIFVISILSISVIACTSKDTGGKDKDGDKDTANIDPFDHTEKYTITGMTFRFGDPPPLKSPGLDMINERFNIDYKPEIIPQGDYTEKSSAIVAGGSMPDLVGFQAGDSRFYQWAEEGAFLPLDDYLKHYKTLGGIPDSIYNAFKVNGHIYGIPRYTNPYPLTPIVRKDWLENLGLELPTNYEELKEIAIAFTNDDPDQNGEKDTYGVAIGENINPNFNMGAYWDFNSWYHQNDEGQYIPGIISEGRKELVQFFADLYAANAMTKDFAVLNWADTNGEFYSGKAGIFIGGVSGMSEDYMSGLLDIDPEAEFVAIPPFEAPDGSVGFTRGSGNSGILALNAKLADDPGKIYRALELVDFGKTYFAKEERNPDNADFDWMWGKEGVGYNMEDGSPVYVSNFSSDGLSPSTYFLDNREHVPSDAAIKYADDYSLPAMKALVDSLQQMFESNKMYVDPANGVISQVNQEKGTDLTQFVMNEQAKMIAGQRSVSDWDQLVEEYLQRGGADLIKEMNEGIKEKGYTDRVWE
;
A
#
# COMPACT_ATOMS: atom_id res chain seq x y z
N MET A 1 -15.07 54.96 -46.88
CA MET A 1 -16.52 54.83 -47.14
C MET A 1 -17.22 54.45 -45.83
N LYS A 2 -18.17 55.29 -45.41
CA LYS A 2 -19.16 55.25 -44.31
C LYS A 2 -19.39 53.87 -43.60
N LEU A 3 -19.23 53.78 -42.27
CA LEU A 3 -20.26 53.89 -41.19
C LEU A 3 -21.26 52.69 -41.17
N ARG A 4 -21.79 52.13 -40.08
CA ARG A 4 -21.71 52.25 -38.60
C ARG A 4 -22.82 51.30 -38.03
N LYS A 5 -22.69 50.90 -36.75
CA LYS A 5 -23.73 50.47 -35.77
C LYS A 5 -24.22 49.01 -35.82
N LEU A 6 -24.02 48.19 -34.76
CA LEU A 6 -24.71 48.11 -33.44
C LEU A 6 -26.20 47.76 -33.53
N LEU A 7 -26.62 46.64 -32.91
CA LEU A 7 -27.68 46.59 -31.89
C LEU A 7 -27.81 45.18 -31.24
N LEU A 8 -27.59 45.13 -29.93
CA LEU A 8 -28.20 44.20 -28.97
C LEU A 8 -29.74 44.33 -29.04
N ILE A 9 -30.50 43.27 -28.72
CA ILE A 9 -31.69 43.32 -27.85
C ILE A 9 -32.06 41.90 -27.42
N PHE A 10 -32.26 41.77 -26.11
CA PHE A 10 -32.74 40.64 -25.31
C PHE A 10 -34.28 40.65 -25.27
N VAL A 11 -34.92 39.62 -24.68
CA VAL A 11 -36.25 39.63 -23.99
C VAL A 11 -37.39 38.75 -24.57
N ILE A 12 -37.60 37.61 -23.89
CA ILE A 12 -38.85 37.07 -23.26
C ILE A 12 -39.91 36.29 -24.08
N SER A 13 -40.00 35.00 -23.68
CA SER A 13 -41.15 34.17 -23.27
C SER A 13 -42.43 34.11 -24.11
N ILE A 14 -42.83 32.88 -24.49
CA ILE A 14 -44.22 32.41 -24.38
C ILE A 14 -44.24 30.94 -23.91
N LEU A 15 -44.70 30.76 -22.68
CA LEU A 15 -45.24 29.50 -22.13
C LEU A 15 -46.46 29.05 -22.95
N SER A 16 -46.52 27.77 -23.31
CA SER A 16 -47.76 27.13 -23.77
C SER A 16 -48.20 26.10 -22.73
N ILE A 17 -49.23 26.49 -21.98
CA ILE A 17 -49.99 25.66 -21.05
C ILE A 17 -50.97 24.80 -21.87
N SER A 18 -50.94 23.49 -21.66
CA SER A 18 -52.02 22.58 -22.07
C SER A 18 -52.43 21.75 -20.86
N VAL A 19 -53.53 22.17 -20.22
CA VAL A 19 -54.22 21.45 -19.14
C VAL A 19 -55.40 20.69 -19.75
N ILE A 20 -55.40 19.35 -19.68
CA ILE A 20 -56.58 18.49 -19.74
C ILE A 20 -56.25 17.27 -18.85
N ALA A 21 -56.63 17.31 -17.57
CA ALA A 21 -57.88 16.80 -16.98
C ALA A 21 -57.66 15.43 -16.33
N CYS A 22 -57.60 15.44 -14.99
CA CYS A 22 -57.65 14.26 -14.13
C CYS A 22 -59.04 13.61 -14.21
N THR A 23 -59.07 12.31 -14.45
CA THR A 23 -60.15 11.44 -13.96
C THR A 23 -59.56 10.40 -13.04
N SER A 24 -60.01 10.45 -11.79
CA SER A 24 -59.66 9.61 -10.65
C SER A 24 -60.00 8.14 -10.87
N LYS A 25 -59.03 7.26 -10.62
CA LYS A 25 -59.27 5.92 -10.06
C LYS A 25 -58.03 5.46 -9.30
N ASP A 26 -58.22 5.26 -8.01
CA ASP A 26 -57.33 4.50 -7.13
C ASP A 26 -56.91 3.18 -7.77
N THR A 27 -55.60 2.91 -7.75
CA THR A 27 -55.01 1.60 -7.39
C THR A 27 -53.48 1.68 -7.43
N GLY A 28 -52.84 1.52 -6.25
CA GLY A 28 -51.50 0.97 -6.02
C GLY A 28 -50.36 1.40 -6.95
N GLY A 29 -49.62 2.43 -6.54
CA GLY A 29 -48.26 2.67 -7.03
C GLY A 29 -47.32 1.60 -6.50
N LYS A 30 -46.89 0.69 -7.37
CA LYS A 30 -45.67 -0.11 -7.15
C LYS A 30 -44.48 0.82 -7.32
N ASP A 31 -43.67 0.92 -6.25
CA ASP A 31 -42.26 1.24 -6.39
C ASP A 31 -41.66 0.26 -7.40
N LYS A 32 -41.02 0.81 -8.44
CA LYS A 32 -40.12 0.05 -9.28
C LYS A 32 -38.78 0.02 -8.57
N ASP A 33 -38.72 -0.85 -7.56
CA ASP A 33 -37.46 -1.41 -7.11
C ASP A 33 -36.97 -2.32 -8.25
N GLY A 34 -35.81 -1.99 -8.79
CA GLY A 34 -35.19 -2.71 -9.91
C GLY A 34 -34.47 -3.94 -9.39
N ASP A 35 -35.18 -4.85 -8.73
CA ASP A 35 -34.68 -6.19 -8.43
C ASP A 35 -34.68 -6.99 -9.75
N LYS A 36 -33.59 -6.88 -10.50
CA LYS A 36 -33.26 -7.86 -11.53
C LYS A 36 -32.82 -9.11 -10.80
N ASP A 37 -33.77 -10.05 -10.68
CA ASP A 37 -33.68 -11.43 -10.21
C ASP A 37 -32.29 -12.08 -10.46
N THR A 38 -31.31 -11.79 -9.59
CA THR A 38 -30.01 -12.50 -9.50
C THR A 38 -30.19 -13.89 -8.87
N ALA A 39 -31.39 -14.20 -8.36
CA ALA A 39 -31.66 -15.41 -7.59
C ALA A 39 -31.68 -16.72 -8.40
N ASN A 40 -31.55 -16.68 -9.73
CA ASN A 40 -31.65 -17.85 -10.60
C ASN A 40 -30.40 -18.15 -11.46
N ILE A 41 -29.30 -17.42 -11.26
CA ILE A 41 -28.05 -17.68 -11.98
C ILE A 41 -27.10 -18.39 -11.03
N ASP A 42 -26.62 -19.57 -11.43
CA ASP A 42 -25.55 -20.27 -10.71
C ASP A 42 -24.25 -19.47 -10.88
N PRO A 43 -23.66 -18.93 -9.80
CA PRO A 43 -22.41 -18.16 -9.85
C PRO A 43 -21.22 -18.93 -10.43
N PHE A 44 -21.30 -20.26 -10.47
CA PHE A 44 -20.25 -21.16 -10.94
C PHE A 44 -20.63 -21.88 -12.25
N ASP A 45 -21.61 -21.36 -13.00
CA ASP A 45 -21.93 -21.87 -14.33
C ASP A 45 -20.82 -21.57 -15.33
N HIS A 46 -20.14 -22.63 -15.79
CA HIS A 46 -19.06 -22.59 -16.77
C HIS A 46 -19.48 -22.93 -18.20
N THR A 47 -20.78 -23.02 -18.50
CA THR A 47 -21.28 -23.40 -19.84
C THR A 47 -20.98 -22.35 -20.90
N GLU A 48 -21.16 -21.07 -20.57
CA GLU A 48 -20.83 -19.95 -21.45
C GLU A 48 -19.36 -19.53 -21.29
N LYS A 49 -18.74 -19.19 -22.43
CA LYS A 49 -17.37 -18.69 -22.50
C LYS A 49 -17.36 -17.16 -22.58
N TYR A 50 -16.73 -16.51 -21.62
CA TYR A 50 -16.62 -15.05 -21.57
C TYR A 50 -15.22 -14.57 -21.93
N THR A 51 -15.11 -13.43 -22.62
CA THR A 51 -13.86 -12.66 -22.66
C THR A 51 -13.81 -11.75 -21.44
N ILE A 52 -12.81 -11.93 -20.56
CA ILE A 52 -12.60 -11.10 -19.36
C ILE A 52 -11.37 -10.22 -19.59
N THR A 53 -11.54 -8.91 -19.46
CA THR A 53 -10.47 -7.92 -19.59
C THR A 53 -10.16 -7.30 -18.23
N GLY A 54 -8.89 -7.08 -17.94
CA GLY A 54 -8.48 -6.57 -16.64
C GLY A 54 -7.23 -5.74 -16.74
N MET A 55 -7.10 -4.70 -15.92
CA MET A 55 -5.85 -3.95 -15.79
C MET A 55 -5.43 -3.77 -14.34
N THR A 56 -4.13 -3.89 -14.05
CA THR A 56 -3.55 -3.64 -12.73
C THR A 56 -2.12 -3.12 -12.85
N PHE A 57 -1.55 -2.65 -11.74
CA PHE A 57 -0.13 -2.32 -11.66
C PHE A 57 0.68 -3.41 -10.97
N ARG A 58 1.95 -3.56 -11.36
CA ARG A 58 2.94 -4.35 -10.64
C ARG A 58 4.30 -3.65 -10.59
N PHE A 59 5.13 -4.10 -9.66
CA PHE A 59 6.56 -3.81 -9.63
C PHE A 59 7.27 -4.82 -10.53
N GLY A 60 8.13 -4.37 -11.44
CA GLY A 60 8.83 -5.21 -12.41
C GLY A 60 8.12 -5.37 -13.76
N ASP A 61 8.69 -6.23 -14.60
CA ASP A 61 8.20 -6.45 -15.97
C ASP A 61 6.93 -7.31 -16.01
N PRO A 62 5.99 -7.02 -16.93
CA PRO A 62 4.79 -7.82 -17.09
C PRO A 62 5.10 -9.22 -17.67
N PRO A 63 4.35 -10.26 -17.27
CA PRO A 63 4.49 -11.59 -17.84
C PRO A 63 4.02 -11.63 -19.31
N PRO A 64 4.45 -12.64 -20.10
CA PRO A 64 4.08 -12.75 -21.51
C PRO A 64 2.59 -13.06 -21.69
N LEU A 65 1.90 -12.35 -22.60
CA LEU A 65 0.47 -12.59 -22.89
C LEU A 65 0.17 -13.88 -23.68
N LYS A 66 1.18 -14.73 -23.87
CA LYS A 66 1.05 -16.08 -24.44
C LYS A 66 1.95 -17.00 -23.64
N SER A 67 1.38 -17.73 -22.69
CA SER A 67 2.14 -18.56 -21.78
C SER A 67 1.32 -19.74 -21.23
N PRO A 68 1.99 -20.76 -20.67
CA PRO A 68 1.32 -21.88 -20.01
C PRO A 68 0.39 -21.45 -18.85
N GLY A 69 0.84 -20.54 -17.99
CA GLY A 69 0.04 -20.07 -16.85
C GLY A 69 -1.24 -19.34 -17.25
N LEU A 70 -1.21 -18.56 -18.35
CA LEU A 70 -2.41 -17.90 -18.87
C LEU A 70 -3.36 -18.91 -19.54
N ASP A 71 -2.82 -19.90 -20.25
CA ASP A 71 -3.61 -20.99 -20.85
C ASP A 71 -4.33 -21.80 -19.75
N MET A 72 -3.64 -22.10 -18.65
CA MET A 72 -4.25 -22.75 -17.47
C MET A 72 -5.45 -21.97 -16.94
N ILE A 73 -5.37 -20.64 -16.81
CA ILE A 73 -6.49 -19.78 -16.38
C ILE A 73 -7.65 -19.88 -17.36
N ASN A 74 -7.37 -19.74 -18.67
CA ASN A 74 -8.38 -19.81 -19.71
C ASN A 74 -9.13 -21.14 -19.71
N GLU A 75 -8.43 -22.24 -19.47
CA GLU A 75 -8.99 -23.58 -19.38
C GLU A 75 -9.84 -23.76 -18.10
N ARG A 76 -9.29 -23.45 -16.93
CA ARG A 76 -9.94 -23.66 -15.63
C ARG A 76 -11.26 -22.91 -15.52
N PHE A 77 -11.27 -21.65 -15.94
CA PHE A 77 -12.44 -20.79 -15.83
C PHE A 77 -13.26 -20.74 -17.12
N ASN A 78 -12.93 -21.49 -18.17
CA ASN A 78 -13.57 -21.39 -19.50
C ASN A 78 -13.73 -19.92 -19.98
N ILE A 79 -12.62 -19.19 -20.07
CA ILE A 79 -12.59 -17.78 -20.49
C ILE A 79 -11.58 -17.49 -21.60
N ASP A 80 -11.65 -16.29 -22.16
CA ASP A 80 -10.60 -15.61 -22.91
C ASP A 80 -10.11 -14.43 -22.07
N TYR A 81 -9.14 -14.66 -21.20
CA TYR A 81 -8.63 -13.69 -20.24
C TYR A 81 -7.54 -12.81 -20.87
N LYS A 82 -7.72 -11.50 -20.72
CA LYS A 82 -6.84 -10.46 -21.26
C LYS A 82 -6.40 -9.54 -20.11
N PRO A 83 -5.41 -9.97 -19.31
CA PRO A 83 -4.80 -9.11 -18.30
C PRO A 83 -3.86 -8.09 -18.95
N GLU A 84 -3.91 -6.86 -18.46
CA GLU A 84 -2.95 -5.80 -18.74
C GLU A 84 -2.25 -5.43 -17.44
N ILE A 85 -1.03 -5.94 -17.28
CA ILE A 85 -0.16 -5.61 -16.16
C ILE A 85 0.76 -4.47 -16.60
N ILE A 86 0.65 -3.35 -15.91
CA ILE A 86 1.36 -2.12 -16.26
C ILE A 86 2.39 -1.82 -15.16
N PRO A 87 3.62 -1.40 -15.50
CA PRO A 87 4.58 -0.92 -14.52
C PRO A 87 4.00 0.24 -13.69
N GLN A 88 4.20 0.22 -12.36
CA GLN A 88 3.59 1.17 -11.43
C GLN A 88 3.77 2.65 -11.83
N GLY A 89 4.96 3.04 -12.30
CA GLY A 89 5.29 4.44 -12.63
C GLY A 89 4.42 5.05 -13.72
N ASP A 90 3.85 4.23 -14.62
CA ASP A 90 2.99 4.69 -15.71
C ASP A 90 1.49 4.60 -15.39
N TYR A 91 1.13 3.93 -14.29
CA TYR A 91 -0.22 3.41 -14.12
C TYR A 91 -1.26 4.47 -13.76
N THR A 92 -0.88 5.45 -12.93
CA THR A 92 -1.81 6.44 -12.38
C THR A 92 -2.43 7.32 -13.46
N GLU A 93 -1.63 7.76 -14.43
CA GLU A 93 -2.12 8.55 -15.57
C GLU A 93 -2.97 7.70 -16.52
N LYS A 94 -2.52 6.48 -16.84
CA LYS A 94 -3.22 5.55 -17.73
C LYS A 94 -4.59 5.14 -17.20
N SER A 95 -4.67 4.73 -15.93
CA SER A 95 -5.93 4.35 -15.28
C SER A 95 -6.92 5.52 -15.26
N SER A 96 -6.46 6.74 -14.95
CA SER A 96 -7.31 7.92 -14.97
C SER A 96 -7.89 8.23 -16.35
N ALA A 97 -7.08 8.16 -17.39
CA ALA A 97 -7.52 8.42 -18.76
C ALA A 97 -8.54 7.38 -19.24
N ILE A 98 -8.36 6.11 -18.87
CA ILE A 98 -9.24 5.01 -19.25
C ILE A 98 -10.62 5.13 -18.59
N VAL A 99 -10.66 5.46 -17.29
CA VAL A 99 -11.94 5.65 -16.57
C VAL A 99 -12.67 6.87 -17.11
N ALA A 100 -11.99 8.02 -17.22
CA ALA A 100 -12.59 9.26 -17.74
C ALA A 100 -13.03 9.15 -19.21
N GLY A 101 -12.32 8.34 -20.02
CA GLY A 101 -12.67 8.07 -21.41
C GLY A 101 -13.83 7.10 -21.60
N GLY A 102 -14.30 6.44 -20.53
CA GLY A 102 -15.38 5.45 -20.57
C GLY A 102 -15.02 4.15 -21.30
N SER A 103 -13.74 3.91 -21.58
CA SER A 103 -13.22 2.73 -22.28
C SER A 103 -12.64 1.68 -21.32
N MET A 104 -13.18 1.64 -20.10
CA MET A 104 -12.69 0.80 -19.03
C MET A 104 -12.78 -0.70 -19.35
N PRO A 105 -11.77 -1.53 -19.02
CA PRO A 105 -11.90 -2.98 -19.07
C PRO A 105 -12.94 -3.48 -18.07
N ASP A 106 -13.18 -4.79 -18.02
CA ASP A 106 -14.15 -5.37 -17.09
C ASP A 106 -13.73 -5.18 -15.62
N LEU A 107 -12.42 -5.24 -15.36
CA LEU A 107 -11.79 -5.09 -14.04
C LEU A 107 -10.67 -4.03 -14.07
N VAL A 108 -10.64 -3.12 -13.10
CA VAL A 108 -9.57 -2.11 -12.95
C VAL A 108 -9.02 -2.08 -11.53
N GLY A 109 -7.71 -2.20 -11.41
CA GLY A 109 -6.98 -1.96 -10.18
C GLY A 109 -6.74 -0.47 -9.93
N PHE A 110 -6.72 -0.07 -8.67
CA PHE A 110 -6.30 1.27 -8.23
C PHE A 110 -5.25 1.11 -7.13
N GLN A 111 -4.29 2.02 -7.10
CA GLN A 111 -3.23 2.05 -6.09
C GLN A 111 -3.78 2.37 -4.69
N ALA A 112 -4.88 3.12 -4.63
CA ALA A 112 -5.58 3.43 -3.40
C ALA A 112 -7.06 3.73 -3.70
N GLY A 113 -7.89 3.72 -2.66
CA GLY A 113 -9.16 4.42 -2.65
C GLY A 113 -8.92 5.91 -2.47
N ASP A 114 -8.51 6.58 -3.53
CA ASP A 114 -8.44 8.04 -3.57
C ASP A 114 -9.80 8.64 -3.99
N SER A 115 -9.95 9.97 -3.94
CA SER A 115 -11.22 10.62 -4.33
C SER A 115 -11.69 10.23 -5.71
N ARG A 116 -10.80 9.94 -6.67
CA ARG A 116 -11.19 9.68 -8.04
C ARG A 116 -12.00 8.40 -8.07
N PHE A 117 -11.57 7.38 -7.32
CA PHE A 117 -12.36 6.18 -7.13
C PHE A 117 -13.75 6.51 -6.57
N TYR A 118 -13.86 7.28 -5.48
CA TYR A 118 -15.16 7.61 -4.89
C TYR A 118 -16.02 8.47 -5.81
N GLN A 119 -15.44 9.47 -6.48
CA GLN A 119 -16.11 10.33 -7.46
C GLN A 119 -16.63 9.50 -8.64
N TRP A 120 -15.80 8.64 -9.23
CA TRP A 120 -16.20 7.78 -10.34
C TRP A 120 -17.25 6.75 -9.91
N ALA A 121 -17.20 6.27 -8.67
CA ALA A 121 -18.27 5.44 -8.11
C ALA A 121 -19.60 6.22 -8.01
N GLU A 122 -19.58 7.47 -7.50
CA GLU A 122 -20.75 8.34 -7.47
C GLU A 122 -21.29 8.67 -8.87
N GLU A 123 -20.40 8.85 -9.85
CA GLU A 123 -20.73 9.07 -11.26
C GLU A 123 -21.21 7.79 -11.99
N GLY A 124 -21.19 6.63 -11.31
CA GLY A 124 -21.71 5.37 -11.84
C GLY A 124 -20.74 4.63 -12.78
N ALA A 125 -19.43 4.87 -12.67
CA ALA A 125 -18.42 4.15 -13.45
C ALA A 125 -18.27 2.69 -13.02
N PHE A 126 -18.55 2.38 -11.75
CA PHE A 126 -18.33 1.06 -11.15
C PHE A 126 -19.62 0.33 -10.82
N LEU A 127 -19.57 -1.00 -10.87
CA LEU A 127 -20.67 -1.89 -10.52
C LEU A 127 -20.78 -2.02 -8.99
N PRO A 128 -21.97 -1.88 -8.39
CA PRO A 128 -22.23 -2.27 -7.00
C PRO A 128 -22.04 -3.79 -6.81
N LEU A 129 -21.31 -4.19 -5.77
CA LEU A 129 -20.87 -5.57 -5.58
C LEU A 129 -21.61 -6.31 -4.46
N ASP A 130 -22.41 -5.62 -3.66
CA ASP A 130 -23.02 -6.13 -2.43
C ASP A 130 -23.70 -7.51 -2.60
N ASP A 131 -24.46 -7.67 -3.68
CA ASP A 131 -25.19 -8.90 -3.97
C ASP A 131 -24.34 -10.03 -4.54
N TYR A 132 -23.17 -9.73 -5.06
CA TYR A 132 -22.30 -10.72 -5.69
C TYR A 132 -21.28 -11.31 -4.72
N LEU A 133 -20.69 -10.48 -3.85
CA LEU A 133 -19.58 -10.89 -2.97
C LEU A 133 -19.93 -12.07 -2.05
N LYS A 134 -21.19 -12.12 -1.57
CA LYS A 134 -21.71 -13.16 -0.67
C LYS A 134 -21.69 -14.58 -1.24
N HIS A 135 -21.58 -14.74 -2.56
CA HIS A 135 -21.54 -16.04 -3.22
C HIS A 135 -20.17 -16.72 -3.15
N TYR A 136 -19.14 -15.99 -2.74
CA TYR A 136 -17.77 -16.45 -2.76
C TYR A 136 -17.22 -16.60 -1.34
N LYS A 137 -16.41 -17.64 -1.13
CA LYS A 137 -15.87 -17.95 0.20
C LYS A 137 -14.90 -16.85 0.66
N THR A 138 -13.99 -16.43 -0.20
CA THR A 138 -12.92 -15.48 0.16
C THR A 138 -13.46 -14.06 0.17
N LEU A 139 -14.14 -13.64 -0.90
CA LEU A 139 -14.69 -12.28 -1.00
C LEU A 139 -15.82 -12.01 0.01
N GLY A 140 -16.68 -13.00 0.28
CA GLY A 140 -17.72 -12.91 1.29
C GLY A 140 -17.19 -13.01 2.72
N GLY A 141 -15.95 -13.48 2.91
CA GLY A 141 -15.28 -13.56 4.21
C GLY A 141 -14.61 -12.27 4.66
N ILE A 142 -14.40 -11.31 3.74
CA ILE A 142 -13.77 -10.02 4.07
C ILE A 142 -14.65 -9.24 5.06
N PRO A 143 -14.11 -8.77 6.21
CA PRO A 143 -14.91 -8.08 7.21
C PRO A 143 -15.58 -6.80 6.69
N ASP A 144 -16.81 -6.54 7.14
CA ASP A 144 -17.55 -5.31 6.84
C ASP A 144 -16.76 -4.04 7.20
N SER A 145 -15.96 -4.06 8.27
CA SER A 145 -15.12 -2.92 8.66
C SER A 145 -14.11 -2.52 7.58
N ILE A 146 -13.63 -3.48 6.77
CA ILE A 146 -12.76 -3.23 5.63
C ILE A 146 -13.58 -2.72 4.45
N TYR A 147 -14.70 -3.37 4.10
CA TYR A 147 -15.54 -2.94 2.99
C TYR A 147 -16.18 -1.55 3.21
N ASN A 148 -16.45 -1.19 4.45
CA ASN A 148 -17.03 0.12 4.80
C ASN A 148 -16.12 1.28 4.38
N ALA A 149 -14.79 1.07 4.31
CA ALA A 149 -13.88 2.09 3.79
C ALA A 149 -14.10 2.39 2.30
N PHE A 150 -14.73 1.48 1.56
CA PHE A 150 -14.92 1.57 0.10
C PHE A 150 -16.39 1.70 -0.30
N LYS A 151 -17.27 2.01 0.67
CA LYS A 151 -18.68 2.25 0.39
C LYS A 151 -18.89 3.65 -0.15
N VAL A 152 -19.70 3.74 -1.20
CA VAL A 152 -20.22 5.00 -1.74
C VAL A 152 -21.73 4.91 -1.75
N ASN A 153 -22.42 5.90 -1.17
CA ASN A 153 -23.88 5.89 -1.06
C ASN A 153 -24.47 4.58 -0.49
N GLY A 154 -23.75 3.93 0.42
CA GLY A 154 -24.18 2.69 1.08
C GLY A 154 -23.82 1.39 0.36
N HIS A 155 -23.26 1.43 -0.85
CA HIS A 155 -22.92 0.27 -1.68
C HIS A 155 -21.41 0.05 -1.80
N ILE A 156 -21.00 -1.21 -1.92
CA ILE A 156 -19.59 -1.59 -2.09
C ILE A 156 -19.22 -1.56 -3.58
N TYR A 157 -18.25 -0.72 -3.96
CA TYR A 157 -17.79 -0.61 -5.36
C TYR A 157 -16.38 -1.15 -5.60
N GLY A 158 -15.69 -1.55 -4.54
CA GLY A 158 -14.28 -1.89 -4.58
C GLY A 158 -13.96 -3.11 -3.73
N ILE A 159 -13.19 -4.03 -4.29
CA ILE A 159 -12.60 -5.16 -3.58
C ILE A 159 -11.24 -4.74 -3.06
N PRO A 160 -11.02 -4.73 -1.73
CA PRO A 160 -9.74 -4.32 -1.15
C PRO A 160 -8.60 -5.28 -1.51
N ARG A 161 -7.44 -4.70 -1.80
CA ARG A 161 -6.17 -5.43 -1.88
C ARG A 161 -5.52 -5.43 -0.50
N TYR A 162 -5.68 -6.53 0.25
CA TYR A 162 -5.09 -6.68 1.58
C TYR A 162 -3.58 -6.39 1.58
N THR A 163 -3.07 -5.79 2.63
CA THR A 163 -1.64 -5.69 2.90
C THR A 163 -1.41 -5.85 4.40
N ASN A 164 -0.21 -6.31 4.78
CA ASN A 164 0.13 -6.40 6.19
C ASN A 164 0.04 -5.01 6.85
N PRO A 165 -0.47 -4.93 8.09
CA PRO A 165 -0.64 -3.65 8.78
C PRO A 165 0.63 -3.19 9.52
N TYR A 166 1.72 -3.96 9.47
CA TYR A 166 2.94 -3.65 10.20
C TYR A 166 3.85 -2.71 9.39
N PRO A 167 4.42 -1.67 10.01
CA PRO A 167 5.34 -0.76 9.32
C PRO A 167 6.69 -1.44 9.09
N LEU A 168 7.54 -0.72 8.35
CA LEU A 168 8.97 -1.00 8.38
C LEU A 168 9.60 -0.34 9.62
N THR A 169 10.61 -0.98 10.20
CA THR A 169 11.33 -0.49 11.39
C THR A 169 12.84 -0.70 11.22
N PRO A 170 13.69 0.10 11.88
CA PRO A 170 15.12 -0.15 11.89
C PRO A 170 15.47 -1.55 12.43
N ILE A 171 16.37 -2.22 11.72
CA ILE A 171 16.98 -3.50 12.07
C ILE A 171 18.48 -3.29 12.18
N VAL A 172 19.08 -3.81 13.24
CA VAL A 172 20.48 -3.63 13.58
C VAL A 172 21.23 -4.96 13.59
N ARG A 173 22.51 -4.94 13.19
CA ARG A 173 23.48 -6.02 13.37
C ARG A 173 23.69 -6.27 14.86
N LYS A 174 23.06 -7.33 15.37
CA LYS A 174 23.11 -7.70 16.80
C LYS A 174 24.50 -8.14 17.20
N ASP A 175 25.18 -8.88 16.33
CA ASP A 175 26.55 -9.33 16.54
C ASP A 175 27.54 -8.16 16.62
N TRP A 176 27.30 -7.07 15.88
CA TRP A 176 28.10 -5.83 15.99
C TRP A 176 27.89 -5.12 17.33
N LEU A 177 26.66 -5.11 17.86
CA LEU A 177 26.40 -4.60 19.21
C LEU A 177 27.18 -5.42 20.25
N GLU A 178 27.15 -6.75 20.14
CA GLU A 178 27.85 -7.66 21.06
C GLU A 178 29.38 -7.49 20.98
N ASN A 179 29.94 -7.35 19.78
CA ASN A 179 31.37 -7.13 19.55
C ASN A 179 31.87 -5.83 20.22
N LEU A 180 31.05 -4.79 20.21
CA LEU A 180 31.36 -3.49 20.82
C LEU A 180 30.91 -3.37 22.29
N GLY A 181 30.19 -4.37 22.81
CA GLY A 181 29.61 -4.33 24.15
C GLY A 181 28.52 -3.26 24.32
N LEU A 182 27.78 -2.98 23.25
CA LEU A 182 26.68 -2.01 23.20
C LEU A 182 25.34 -2.71 23.46
N GLU A 183 24.41 -2.00 24.09
CA GLU A 183 23.03 -2.45 24.26
C GLU A 183 22.14 -1.97 23.10
N LEU A 184 20.96 -2.58 22.97
CA LEU A 184 19.96 -2.14 22.00
C LEU A 184 19.45 -0.73 22.39
N PRO A 185 19.37 0.24 21.46
CA PRO A 185 19.02 1.61 21.83
C PRO A 185 17.56 1.75 22.23
N THR A 186 17.30 2.69 23.12
CA THR A 186 15.98 3.04 23.64
C THR A 186 15.52 4.44 23.23
N ASN A 187 16.39 5.21 22.59
CA ASN A 187 16.15 6.56 22.11
C ASN A 187 17.09 6.92 20.94
N TYR A 188 16.84 8.05 20.27
CA TYR A 188 17.62 8.48 19.11
C TYR A 188 19.06 8.90 19.45
N GLU A 189 19.34 9.32 20.69
CA GLU A 189 20.71 9.66 21.09
C GLU A 189 21.59 8.40 21.15
N GLU A 190 21.10 7.35 21.82
CA GLU A 190 21.76 6.04 21.86
C GLU A 190 21.89 5.43 20.45
N LEU A 191 20.85 5.51 19.63
CA LEU A 191 20.90 5.03 18.25
C LEU A 191 21.96 5.79 17.42
N LYS A 192 22.14 7.09 17.66
CA LYS A 192 23.17 7.90 17.01
C LYS A 192 24.56 7.48 17.46
N GLU A 193 24.76 7.29 18.77
CA GLU A 193 26.03 6.82 19.32
C GLU A 193 26.41 5.45 18.75
N ILE A 194 25.46 4.52 18.66
CA ILE A 194 25.66 3.20 18.05
C ILE A 194 26.05 3.32 16.58
N ALA A 195 25.33 4.11 15.78
CA ALA A 195 25.64 4.30 14.37
C ALA A 195 27.05 4.89 14.16
N ILE A 196 27.46 5.82 15.03
CA ILE A 196 28.82 6.39 15.02
C ILE A 196 29.85 5.35 15.44
N ALA A 197 29.59 4.53 16.46
CA ALA A 197 30.49 3.46 16.91
C ALA A 197 30.69 2.41 15.80
N PHE A 198 29.62 1.99 15.14
CA PHE A 198 29.67 1.10 13.98
C PHE A 198 30.51 1.65 12.82
N THR A 199 30.69 2.97 12.76
CA THR A 199 31.51 3.61 11.72
C THR A 199 32.98 3.71 12.10
N ASN A 200 33.31 3.69 13.40
CA ASN A 200 34.63 4.09 13.89
C ASN A 200 35.37 3.02 14.71
N ASP A 201 34.65 2.06 15.27
CA ASP A 201 35.16 1.18 16.33
C ASP A 201 35.31 -0.29 15.89
N ASP A 202 35.40 -0.55 14.57
CA ASP A 202 35.68 -1.88 13.98
C ASP A 202 34.68 -2.97 14.45
N PRO A 203 33.36 -2.77 14.20
CA PRO A 203 32.32 -3.67 14.72
C PRO A 203 32.37 -5.08 14.13
N ASP A 204 32.93 -5.25 12.93
CA ASP A 204 33.14 -6.53 12.25
C ASP A 204 34.53 -7.14 12.52
N GLN A 205 35.37 -6.47 13.33
CA GLN A 205 36.65 -6.97 13.84
C GLN A 205 37.66 -7.35 12.76
N ASN A 206 37.61 -6.66 11.62
CA ASN A 206 38.50 -6.91 10.48
C ASN A 206 39.77 -6.03 10.53
N GLY A 207 39.81 -5.01 11.40
CA GLY A 207 40.93 -4.08 11.58
C GLY A 207 41.02 -2.97 10.52
N GLU A 208 40.03 -2.86 9.64
CA GLU A 208 39.86 -1.85 8.60
C GLU A 208 38.70 -0.91 8.96
N LYS A 209 38.67 0.27 8.32
CA LYS A 209 37.60 1.25 8.51
C LYS A 209 36.73 1.30 7.26
N ASP A 210 35.97 0.24 7.04
CA ASP A 210 35.14 0.04 5.84
C ASP A 210 33.65 -0.19 6.16
N THR A 211 33.28 -0.10 7.44
CA THR A 211 31.91 -0.17 7.94
C THR A 211 31.33 1.22 8.23
N TYR A 212 29.99 1.32 8.25
CA TYR A 212 29.26 2.54 8.62
C TYR A 212 27.92 2.23 9.30
N GLY A 213 27.35 3.23 9.96
CA GLY A 213 26.17 3.07 10.80
C GLY A 213 24.91 2.69 10.02
N VAL A 214 24.40 3.59 9.17
CA VAL A 214 23.04 3.50 8.60
C VAL A 214 23.04 3.46 7.07
N ALA A 215 22.47 2.40 6.49
CA ALA A 215 22.12 2.33 5.08
C ALA A 215 20.75 3.00 4.84
N ILE A 216 20.72 4.06 4.02
CA ILE A 216 19.50 4.82 3.73
C ILE A 216 19.56 5.52 2.37
N GLY A 217 18.47 5.46 1.62
CA GLY A 217 18.33 6.07 0.30
C GLY A 217 16.98 6.75 0.10
N GLU A 218 16.63 6.97 -1.17
CA GLU A 218 15.32 7.47 -1.62
C GLU A 218 14.91 8.77 -0.92
N ASN A 219 15.90 9.61 -0.63
CA ASN A 219 15.72 10.86 0.09
C ASN A 219 15.03 10.64 1.45
N ILE A 220 15.61 9.75 2.28
CA ILE A 220 15.15 9.36 3.63
C ILE A 220 13.74 8.72 3.68
N ASN A 221 13.41 7.94 2.64
CA ASN A 221 12.16 7.17 2.53
C ASN A 221 12.45 5.72 2.10
N PRO A 222 12.27 4.67 2.92
CA PRO A 222 11.33 4.60 4.04
C PRO A 222 11.82 5.24 5.35
N ASN A 223 10.86 5.55 6.22
CA ASN A 223 11.05 6.34 7.43
C ASN A 223 11.63 5.52 8.60
N PHE A 224 12.76 5.95 9.16
CA PHE A 224 13.35 5.41 10.40
C PHE A 224 12.64 5.94 11.68
N ASN A 225 11.31 5.89 11.69
CA ASN A 225 10.54 6.27 12.86
C ASN A 225 10.56 5.16 13.90
N MET A 226 10.64 5.56 15.16
CA MET A 226 10.64 4.67 16.31
C MET A 226 9.32 4.74 17.08
N GLY A 227 8.22 5.04 16.37
CA GLY A 227 6.88 5.13 16.92
C GLY A 227 6.01 6.16 16.22
N ALA A 228 4.70 6.15 16.53
CA ALA A 228 3.71 7.03 15.90
C ALA A 228 4.03 8.53 16.03
N TYR A 229 4.70 8.93 17.13
CA TYR A 229 5.15 10.31 17.34
C TYR A 229 6.16 10.78 16.26
N TRP A 230 6.99 9.89 15.72
CA TRP A 230 8.01 10.22 14.71
C TRP A 230 7.60 9.82 13.28
N ASP A 231 6.38 9.31 13.11
CA ASP A 231 5.88 8.90 11.80
C ASP A 231 5.49 10.12 10.95
N PHE A 232 6.18 10.32 9.83
CA PHE A 232 5.92 11.47 8.94
C PHE A 232 4.60 11.37 8.19
N ASN A 233 4.06 10.16 8.00
CA ASN A 233 2.80 9.94 7.29
C ASN A 233 1.58 10.16 8.17
N SER A 234 1.73 10.03 9.49
CA SER A 234 0.62 10.02 10.44
C SER A 234 0.13 11.42 10.78
N TRP A 235 -1.18 11.59 10.86
CA TRP A 235 -1.81 12.79 11.42
C TRP A 235 -1.90 12.68 12.95
N TYR A 236 -0.73 12.54 13.59
CA TYR A 236 -0.56 12.32 15.04
C TYR A 236 -0.67 13.59 15.85
N HIS A 237 0.15 14.57 15.48
CA HIS A 237 0.38 15.77 16.26
C HIS A 237 -0.80 16.74 16.15
N GLN A 238 -0.95 17.59 17.15
CA GLN A 238 -1.90 18.71 17.09
C GLN A 238 -1.17 20.04 17.21
N ASN A 239 -1.63 21.04 16.46
CA ASN A 239 -1.18 22.42 16.62
C ASN A 239 -1.85 23.08 17.84
N ASP A 240 -1.49 24.33 18.13
CA ASP A 240 -2.04 25.12 19.25
C ASP A 240 -3.56 25.35 19.16
N GLU A 241 -4.16 25.19 17.98
CA GLU A 241 -5.59 25.29 17.74
C GLU A 241 -6.33 23.95 17.95
N GLY A 242 -5.60 22.89 18.29
CA GLY A 242 -6.13 21.53 18.48
C GLY A 242 -6.43 20.79 17.18
N GLN A 243 -5.94 21.29 16.04
CA GLN A 243 -6.08 20.61 14.75
C GLN A 243 -4.99 19.57 14.58
N TYR A 244 -5.33 18.40 14.07
CA TYR A 244 -4.34 17.42 13.65
C TYR A 244 -3.48 17.98 12.52
N ILE A 245 -2.17 17.74 12.57
CA ILE A 245 -1.20 18.15 11.55
C ILE A 245 -0.47 16.93 11.00
N PRO A 246 0.00 16.96 9.73
CA PRO A 246 0.75 15.85 9.17
C PRO A 246 2.12 15.73 9.85
N GLY A 247 2.54 14.49 10.14
CA GLY A 247 3.80 14.21 10.83
C GLY A 247 5.03 14.79 10.12
N ILE A 248 5.00 14.98 8.80
CA ILE A 248 6.14 15.51 8.02
C ILE A 248 6.59 16.92 8.44
N ILE A 249 5.75 17.68 9.14
CA ILE A 249 6.06 19.01 9.69
C ILE A 249 6.09 19.04 11.23
N SER A 250 6.02 17.88 11.90
CA SER A 250 5.98 17.82 13.36
C SER A 250 7.35 18.03 14.01
N GLU A 251 7.36 18.32 15.31
CA GLU A 251 8.62 18.33 16.09
C GLU A 251 9.26 16.94 16.14
N GLY A 252 8.47 15.86 16.16
CA GLY A 252 9.02 14.50 16.04
C GLY A 252 9.81 14.32 14.73
N ARG A 253 9.31 14.85 13.61
CA ARG A 253 10.07 14.78 12.35
C ARG A 253 11.34 15.63 12.39
N LYS A 254 11.33 16.78 13.06
CA LYS A 254 12.53 17.62 13.27
C LYS A 254 13.62 16.86 14.03
N GLU A 255 13.26 16.13 15.08
CA GLU A 255 14.20 15.29 15.84
C GLU A 255 14.87 14.25 14.95
N LEU A 256 14.09 13.58 14.08
CA LEU A 256 14.63 12.61 13.14
C LEU A 256 15.54 13.24 12.06
N VAL A 257 15.19 14.44 11.59
CA VAL A 257 16.04 15.21 10.66
C VAL A 257 17.35 15.63 11.34
N GLN A 258 17.32 16.01 12.61
CA GLN A 258 18.53 16.29 13.39
C GLN A 258 19.40 15.05 13.56
N PHE A 259 18.80 13.90 13.87
CA PHE A 259 19.49 12.61 13.94
C PHE A 259 20.25 12.31 12.65
N PHE A 260 19.60 12.42 11.50
CA PHE A 260 20.27 12.20 10.21
C PHE A 260 21.32 13.26 9.89
N ALA A 261 21.09 14.53 10.24
CA ALA A 261 22.09 15.59 10.06
C ALA A 261 23.38 15.30 10.84
N ASP A 262 23.25 14.80 12.08
CA ASP A 262 24.39 14.41 12.91
C ASP A 262 25.15 13.23 12.30
N LEU A 263 24.44 12.19 11.84
CA LEU A 263 25.06 11.03 11.17
C LEU A 263 25.75 11.42 9.87
N TYR A 264 25.14 12.29 9.08
CA TYR A 264 25.73 12.80 7.84
C TYR A 264 27.04 13.53 8.12
N ALA A 265 27.04 14.43 9.11
CA ALA A 265 28.24 15.14 9.54
C ALA A 265 29.34 14.18 10.07
N ALA A 266 28.94 13.09 10.72
CA ALA A 266 29.85 12.06 11.23
C ALA A 266 30.32 11.05 10.16
N ASN A 267 29.83 11.12 8.91
CA ASN A 267 30.00 10.09 7.88
C ASN A 267 29.49 8.70 8.31
N ALA A 268 28.47 8.64 9.16
CA ALA A 268 27.91 7.43 9.76
C ALA A 268 26.63 6.93 9.06
N MET A 269 26.35 7.45 7.86
CA MET A 269 25.22 7.04 7.01
C MET A 269 25.62 7.07 5.54
N THR A 270 24.79 6.46 4.68
CA THR A 270 24.88 6.57 3.22
C THR A 270 25.04 8.02 2.77
N LYS A 271 26.12 8.32 2.04
CA LYS A 271 26.46 9.69 1.62
C LYS A 271 25.54 10.24 0.53
N ASP A 272 25.16 9.38 -0.41
CA ASP A 272 24.34 9.74 -1.56
C ASP A 272 22.84 9.46 -1.32
N PHE A 273 22.40 9.49 -0.05
CA PHE A 273 21.05 9.13 0.39
C PHE A 273 19.92 9.82 -0.39
N ALA A 274 20.16 11.03 -0.90
CA ALA A 274 19.15 11.81 -1.62
C ALA A 274 18.88 11.29 -3.04
N VAL A 275 19.81 10.50 -3.63
CA VAL A 275 19.73 10.04 -5.03
C VAL A 275 19.86 8.53 -5.17
N LEU A 276 20.29 7.81 -4.12
CA LEU A 276 20.40 6.35 -4.13
C LEU A 276 19.00 5.72 -4.12
N ASN A 277 18.74 4.76 -5.02
CA ASN A 277 17.45 4.07 -5.04
C ASN A 277 17.39 2.93 -4.00
N TRP A 278 16.20 2.36 -3.80
CA TRP A 278 16.00 1.27 -2.84
C TRP A 278 16.88 0.03 -3.09
N ALA A 279 17.06 -0.40 -4.34
CA ALA A 279 17.85 -1.59 -4.65
C ALA A 279 19.34 -1.39 -4.33
N ASP A 280 19.88 -0.23 -4.69
CA ASP A 280 21.26 0.13 -4.39
C ASP A 280 21.49 0.31 -2.88
N THR A 281 20.50 0.89 -2.17
CA THR A 281 20.53 1.01 -0.70
C THR A 281 20.54 -0.35 0.00
N ASN A 282 19.75 -1.32 -0.49
CA ASN A 282 19.80 -2.69 0.02
C ASN A 282 21.17 -3.31 -0.22
N GLY A 283 21.73 -3.17 -1.43
CA GLY A 283 23.08 -3.66 -1.75
C GLY A 283 24.14 -3.13 -0.79
N GLU A 284 23.98 -1.89 -0.33
CA GLU A 284 24.84 -1.26 0.66
C GLU A 284 24.86 -2.00 2.01
N PHE A 285 23.70 -2.35 2.58
CA PHE A 285 23.60 -3.15 3.81
C PHE A 285 24.04 -4.61 3.58
N TYR A 286 23.49 -5.27 2.56
CA TYR A 286 23.71 -6.69 2.31
C TYR A 286 25.13 -7.02 1.82
N SER A 287 25.93 -6.00 1.47
CA SER A 287 27.38 -6.16 1.23
C SER A 287 28.20 -6.37 2.51
N GLY A 288 27.57 -6.34 3.69
CA GLY A 288 28.22 -6.50 5.00
C GLY A 288 28.81 -5.22 5.57
N LYS A 289 28.58 -4.05 4.95
CA LYS A 289 29.24 -2.78 5.32
C LYS A 289 28.43 -1.85 6.21
N ALA A 290 27.10 -2.01 6.27
CA ALA A 290 26.25 -1.17 7.11
C ALA A 290 25.71 -1.96 8.30
N GLY A 291 25.64 -1.32 9.47
CA GLY A 291 25.15 -1.97 10.68
C GLY A 291 23.64 -1.85 10.90
N ILE A 292 22.98 -0.88 10.27
CA ILE A 292 21.55 -0.59 10.46
C ILE A 292 20.88 -0.38 9.10
N PHE A 293 19.73 -1.02 8.89
CA PHE A 293 18.86 -0.82 7.73
C PHE A 293 17.39 -0.80 8.14
N ILE A 294 16.49 -0.52 7.18
CA ILE A 294 15.04 -0.64 7.39
C ILE A 294 14.55 -1.96 6.80
N GLY A 295 13.77 -2.70 7.59
CA GLY A 295 13.06 -3.89 7.13
C GLY A 295 11.71 -4.05 7.81
N GLY A 296 11.00 -5.12 7.47
CA GLY A 296 9.68 -5.41 8.05
C GLY A 296 9.36 -6.88 7.93
N VAL A 297 8.16 -7.28 8.34
CA VAL A 297 7.74 -8.69 8.32
C VAL A 297 7.65 -9.28 6.91
N SER A 298 7.62 -8.45 5.88
CA SER A 298 7.49 -8.88 4.49
C SER A 298 8.30 -7.97 3.57
N GLY A 299 8.62 -8.46 2.37
CA GLY A 299 9.27 -7.68 1.31
C GLY A 299 10.80 -7.60 1.39
N MET A 300 11.42 -8.19 2.41
CA MET A 300 12.88 -8.39 2.44
C MET A 300 13.30 -9.52 1.49
N SER A 301 14.48 -9.40 0.86
CA SER A 301 14.99 -10.37 -0.12
C SER A 301 15.82 -11.47 0.53
N GLU A 302 15.47 -12.74 0.25
CA GLU A 302 16.28 -13.89 0.68
C GLU A 302 17.62 -13.96 -0.05
N ASP A 303 17.66 -13.65 -1.34
CA ASP A 303 18.91 -13.65 -2.11
C ASP A 303 19.93 -12.66 -1.53
N TYR A 304 19.47 -11.46 -1.15
CA TYR A 304 20.32 -10.48 -0.51
C TYR A 304 20.79 -10.94 0.88
N MET A 305 19.90 -11.51 1.69
CA MET A 305 20.29 -12.04 2.99
C MET A 305 21.28 -13.20 2.87
N SER A 306 21.06 -14.11 1.92
CA SER A 306 21.99 -15.21 1.63
C SER A 306 23.35 -14.67 1.22
N GLY A 307 23.38 -13.64 0.36
CA GLY A 307 24.64 -13.00 -0.05
C GLY A 307 25.41 -12.37 1.11
N LEU A 308 24.71 -11.78 2.08
CA LEU A 308 25.33 -11.30 3.32
C LEU A 308 25.89 -12.47 4.12
N LEU A 309 25.10 -13.53 4.34
CA LEU A 309 25.52 -14.70 5.13
C LEU A 309 26.67 -15.50 4.49
N ASP A 310 26.84 -15.43 3.16
CA ASP A 310 28.01 -15.99 2.48
C ASP A 310 29.30 -15.21 2.82
N ILE A 311 29.19 -13.91 3.08
CA ILE A 311 30.30 -13.03 3.49
C ILE A 311 30.54 -13.17 4.99
N ASP A 312 29.48 -13.17 5.78
CA ASP A 312 29.49 -13.22 7.24
C ASP A 312 28.47 -14.24 7.78
N PRO A 313 28.88 -15.52 7.91
CA PRO A 313 27.99 -16.60 8.33
C PRO A 313 27.44 -16.47 9.76
N GLU A 314 28.05 -15.63 10.60
CA GLU A 314 27.67 -15.44 12.01
C GLU A 314 26.84 -14.16 12.19
N ALA A 315 26.47 -13.47 11.11
CA ALA A 315 25.67 -12.25 11.19
C ALA A 315 24.31 -12.51 11.86
N GLU A 316 24.00 -11.72 12.87
CA GLU A 316 22.73 -11.77 13.60
C GLU A 316 22.00 -10.43 13.50
N PHE A 317 20.67 -10.47 13.49
CA PHE A 317 19.85 -9.28 13.29
C PHE A 317 18.80 -9.16 14.39
N VAL A 318 18.52 -7.93 14.80
CA VAL A 318 17.43 -7.62 15.73
C VAL A 318 16.74 -6.34 15.32
N ALA A 319 15.41 -6.34 15.39
CA ALA A 319 14.61 -5.14 15.18
C ALA A 319 14.62 -4.26 16.42
N ILE A 320 14.66 -2.95 16.23
CA ILE A 320 14.59 -2.00 17.36
C ILE A 320 13.11 -1.81 17.75
N PRO A 321 12.72 -2.06 19.01
CA PRO A 321 11.37 -1.78 19.51
C PRO A 321 11.05 -0.28 19.47
N PRO A 322 9.76 0.13 19.53
CA PRO A 322 9.42 1.54 19.51
C PRO A 322 9.99 2.23 20.77
N PHE A 323 10.42 3.47 20.61
CA PHE A 323 10.90 4.30 21.71
C PHE A 323 9.73 4.88 22.49
N GLU A 324 9.98 5.20 23.76
CA GLU A 324 9.07 6.04 24.53
C GLU A 324 9.18 7.48 24.05
N ALA A 325 8.09 8.00 23.50
CA ALA A 325 8.02 9.36 22.99
C ALA A 325 7.97 10.41 24.12
N PRO A 326 8.28 11.68 23.84
CA PRO A 326 8.20 12.77 24.83
C PRO A 326 6.81 12.94 25.49
N ASP A 327 5.75 12.50 24.80
CA ASP A 327 4.38 12.51 25.31
C ASP A 327 3.98 11.21 26.05
N GLY A 328 4.91 10.28 26.22
CA GLY A 328 4.72 8.99 26.88
C GLY A 328 4.09 7.91 26.00
N SER A 329 3.81 8.18 24.73
CA SER A 329 3.33 7.17 23.80
C SER A 329 4.42 6.16 23.46
N VAL A 330 4.04 4.87 23.37
CA VAL A 330 4.91 3.76 22.95
C VAL A 330 4.11 2.91 21.96
N GLY A 331 4.63 2.70 20.77
CA GLY A 331 3.96 1.92 19.71
C GLY A 331 4.04 2.58 18.33
N PHE A 332 3.64 1.83 17.31
CA PHE A 332 3.74 2.24 15.92
C PHE A 332 2.39 2.71 15.37
N THR A 333 2.42 3.46 14.28
CA THR A 333 1.23 3.64 13.44
C THR A 333 0.91 2.33 12.74
N ARG A 334 -0.35 1.90 12.83
CA ARG A 334 -0.91 0.80 12.05
C ARG A 334 -1.07 1.24 10.61
N GLY A 335 -0.53 0.45 9.68
CA GLY A 335 -0.83 0.60 8.26
C GLY A 335 -2.32 0.45 7.97
N SER A 336 -2.78 0.97 6.83
CA SER A 336 -4.19 0.94 6.41
C SER A 336 -4.80 -0.47 6.28
N GLY A 337 -3.97 -1.52 6.26
CA GLY A 337 -4.37 -2.90 5.99
C GLY A 337 -4.76 -3.16 4.54
N ASN A 338 -4.69 -2.15 3.66
CA ASN A 338 -5.03 -2.25 2.24
C ASN A 338 -4.08 -1.41 1.37
N SER A 339 -3.58 -1.96 0.26
CA SER A 339 -2.69 -1.27 -0.70
C SER A 339 -3.26 -1.21 -2.12
N GLY A 340 -4.58 -1.09 -2.22
CA GLY A 340 -5.29 -0.86 -3.47
C GLY A 340 -6.73 -1.34 -3.45
N ILE A 341 -7.41 -1.10 -4.57
CA ILE A 341 -8.79 -1.52 -4.81
C ILE A 341 -8.87 -2.18 -6.18
N LEU A 342 -9.69 -3.21 -6.33
CA LEU A 342 -10.13 -3.71 -7.63
C LEU A 342 -11.61 -3.38 -7.81
N ALA A 343 -11.97 -2.68 -8.88
CA ALA A 343 -13.34 -2.32 -9.21
C ALA A 343 -13.81 -3.01 -10.49
N LEU A 344 -15.12 -3.25 -10.59
CA LEU A 344 -15.77 -3.80 -11.79
C LEU A 344 -16.46 -2.70 -12.57
N ASN A 345 -16.46 -2.80 -13.89
CA ASN A 345 -17.13 -1.85 -14.77
C ASN A 345 -18.65 -1.93 -14.67
N ALA A 346 -19.31 -0.77 -14.46
CA ALA A 346 -20.76 -0.69 -14.41
C ALA A 346 -21.45 -1.22 -15.68
N LYS A 347 -20.75 -1.21 -16.83
CA LYS A 347 -21.25 -1.77 -18.10
C LYS A 347 -21.50 -3.29 -18.05
N LEU A 348 -21.01 -3.98 -17.02
CA LEU A 348 -21.28 -5.39 -16.79
C LEU A 348 -22.68 -5.66 -16.23
N ALA A 349 -23.43 -4.64 -15.80
CA ALA A 349 -24.71 -4.80 -15.09
C ALA A 349 -25.80 -5.60 -15.85
N ASP A 350 -25.68 -5.73 -17.17
CA ASP A 350 -26.59 -6.51 -18.01
C ASP A 350 -26.11 -7.95 -18.28
N ASP A 351 -24.93 -8.33 -17.78
CA ASP A 351 -24.30 -9.65 -17.96
C ASP A 351 -23.88 -10.27 -16.62
N PRO A 352 -24.84 -10.73 -15.80
CA PRO A 352 -24.57 -11.35 -14.50
C PRO A 352 -23.65 -12.57 -14.58
N GLY A 353 -23.72 -13.38 -15.64
CA GLY A 353 -22.83 -14.53 -15.81
C GLY A 353 -21.36 -14.11 -15.97
N LYS A 354 -21.12 -13.03 -16.72
CA LYS A 354 -19.78 -12.43 -16.83
C LYS A 354 -19.30 -11.82 -15.51
N ILE A 355 -20.19 -11.17 -14.75
CA ILE A 355 -19.86 -10.63 -13.41
C ILE A 355 -19.41 -11.77 -12.50
N TYR A 356 -20.20 -12.85 -12.43
CA TYR A 356 -19.84 -13.99 -11.60
C TYR A 356 -18.52 -14.64 -12.05
N ARG A 357 -18.27 -14.78 -13.36
CA ARG A 357 -16.99 -15.31 -13.84
C ARG A 357 -15.80 -14.41 -13.50
N ALA A 358 -15.97 -13.09 -13.60
CA ALA A 358 -14.93 -12.14 -13.23
C ALA A 358 -14.62 -12.19 -11.73
N LEU A 359 -15.65 -12.27 -10.88
CA LEU A 359 -15.48 -12.36 -9.43
C LEU A 359 -14.94 -13.72 -8.98
N GLU A 360 -15.26 -14.80 -9.67
CA GLU A 360 -14.67 -16.12 -9.41
C GLU A 360 -13.16 -16.11 -9.65
N LEU A 361 -12.70 -15.45 -10.71
CA LEU A 361 -11.27 -15.26 -10.98
C LEU A 361 -10.60 -14.47 -9.84
N VAL A 362 -11.25 -13.41 -9.34
CA VAL A 362 -10.73 -12.58 -8.24
C VAL A 362 -10.73 -13.35 -6.90
N ASP A 363 -11.81 -14.07 -6.60
CA ASP A 363 -11.93 -14.88 -5.38
C ASP A 363 -10.86 -15.97 -5.34
N PHE A 364 -10.68 -16.69 -6.45
CA PHE A 364 -9.69 -17.75 -6.53
C PHE A 364 -8.26 -17.21 -6.37
N GLY A 365 -7.93 -16.10 -7.04
CA GLY A 365 -6.62 -15.45 -6.90
C GLY A 365 -6.29 -15.02 -5.47
N LYS A 366 -7.31 -14.83 -4.63
CA LYS A 366 -7.18 -14.45 -3.21
C LYS A 366 -7.24 -15.64 -2.24
N THR A 367 -7.33 -16.87 -2.74
CA THR A 367 -7.43 -18.05 -1.89
C THR A 367 -6.20 -18.15 -0.98
N TYR A 368 -6.44 -18.20 0.33
CA TYR A 368 -5.40 -18.50 1.30
C TYR A 368 -5.17 -20.01 1.40
N PHE A 369 -3.92 -20.42 1.28
CA PHE A 369 -3.48 -21.80 1.49
C PHE A 369 -2.64 -21.85 2.76
N ALA A 370 -3.12 -22.61 3.76
CA ALA A 370 -2.33 -22.83 4.97
C ALA A 370 -1.01 -23.55 4.61
N LYS A 371 0.03 -23.40 5.42
CA LYS A 371 1.36 -23.94 5.13
C LYS A 371 1.34 -25.43 4.78
N GLU A 372 0.58 -26.22 5.52
CA GLU A 372 0.44 -27.66 5.32
C GLU A 372 -0.29 -28.01 4.02
N GLU A 373 -1.01 -27.06 3.43
CA GLU A 373 -1.72 -27.16 2.17
C GLU A 373 -0.91 -26.65 0.98
N ARG A 374 0.25 -26.02 1.21
CA ARG A 374 1.15 -25.47 0.18
C ARG A 374 2.06 -26.57 -0.40
N ASN A 375 1.45 -27.58 -1.02
CA ASN A 375 2.15 -28.75 -1.56
C ASN A 375 1.43 -29.34 -2.80
N PRO A 376 2.07 -30.28 -3.53
CA PRO A 376 1.52 -30.85 -4.77
C PRO A 376 0.21 -31.64 -4.61
N ASP A 377 -0.08 -32.18 -3.41
CA ASP A 377 -1.32 -32.93 -3.14
C ASP A 377 -2.54 -32.01 -3.07
N ASN A 378 -2.34 -30.71 -2.82
CA ASN A 378 -3.38 -29.71 -2.96
C ASN A 378 -3.45 -29.22 -4.41
N ALA A 379 -4.43 -29.76 -5.15
CA ALA A 379 -4.62 -29.46 -6.57
C ALA A 379 -4.78 -27.97 -6.89
N ASP A 380 -5.39 -27.19 -6.00
CA ASP A 380 -5.61 -25.75 -6.21
C ASP A 380 -4.34 -24.94 -6.00
N PHE A 381 -3.58 -25.26 -4.95
CA PHE A 381 -2.26 -24.67 -4.72
C PHE A 381 -1.30 -25.02 -5.86
N ASP A 382 -1.17 -26.32 -6.17
CA ASP A 382 -0.29 -26.85 -7.22
C ASP A 382 -0.63 -26.25 -8.59
N TRP A 383 -1.92 -26.13 -8.91
CA TRP A 383 -2.37 -25.42 -10.11
C TRP A 383 -1.99 -23.93 -10.06
N MET A 384 -2.28 -23.23 -8.96
CA MET A 384 -2.06 -21.79 -8.84
C MET A 384 -0.58 -21.41 -8.98
N TRP A 385 0.32 -22.27 -8.50
CA TRP A 385 1.76 -22.05 -8.54
C TRP A 385 2.44 -22.56 -9.82
N GLY A 386 1.69 -23.15 -10.75
CA GLY A 386 2.20 -23.54 -12.07
C GLY A 386 2.77 -24.96 -12.12
N LYS A 387 2.31 -25.85 -11.24
CA LYS A 387 2.69 -27.26 -11.10
C LYS A 387 4.13 -27.49 -10.60
N GLU A 388 4.27 -28.43 -9.68
CA GLU A 388 5.59 -28.88 -9.20
C GLU A 388 6.47 -29.36 -10.37
N GLY A 389 7.73 -28.91 -10.39
CA GLY A 389 8.70 -29.18 -11.45
C GLY A 389 8.59 -28.29 -12.69
N VAL A 390 7.60 -27.38 -12.73
CA VAL A 390 7.41 -26.41 -13.82
C VAL A 390 7.41 -24.98 -13.29
N GLY A 391 6.41 -24.62 -12.48
CA GLY A 391 6.29 -23.29 -11.90
C GLY A 391 7.04 -23.14 -10.58
N TYR A 392 7.15 -24.22 -9.81
CA TYR A 392 7.84 -24.25 -8.51
C TYR A 392 8.42 -25.63 -8.22
N ASN A 393 9.33 -25.73 -7.25
CA ASN A 393 9.83 -26.98 -6.69
C ASN A 393 9.59 -27.00 -5.18
N MET A 394 9.48 -28.19 -4.58
CA MET A 394 9.53 -28.34 -3.12
C MET A 394 10.98 -28.41 -2.65
N GLU A 395 11.38 -27.47 -1.79
CA GLU A 395 12.71 -27.38 -1.19
C GLU A 395 12.55 -27.31 0.34
N ASP A 396 13.17 -28.25 1.06
CA ASP A 396 13.08 -28.36 2.53
C ASP A 396 11.63 -28.29 3.09
N GLY A 397 10.69 -28.87 2.36
CA GLY A 397 9.27 -28.91 2.73
C GLY A 397 8.50 -27.62 2.45
N SER A 398 9.09 -26.65 1.75
CA SER A 398 8.45 -25.39 1.34
C SER A 398 8.45 -25.25 -0.19
N PRO A 399 7.41 -24.65 -0.79
CA PRO A 399 7.39 -24.39 -2.23
C PRO A 399 8.28 -23.19 -2.57
N VAL A 400 9.14 -23.35 -3.56
CA VAL A 400 10.03 -22.29 -4.08
C VAL A 400 9.79 -22.13 -5.57
N TYR A 401 9.45 -20.90 -6.00
CA TYR A 401 9.27 -20.61 -7.43
C TYR A 401 10.57 -20.86 -8.20
N VAL A 402 10.45 -21.40 -9.41
CA VAL A 402 11.61 -21.43 -10.33
C VAL A 402 11.97 -20.00 -10.73
N SER A 403 13.26 -19.70 -10.91
CA SER A 403 13.74 -18.30 -11.05
C SER A 403 13.09 -17.50 -12.18
N ASN A 404 12.69 -18.15 -13.27
CA ASN A 404 12.04 -17.55 -14.44
C ASN A 404 10.52 -17.71 -14.46
N PHE A 405 9.88 -18.14 -13.36
CA PHE A 405 8.45 -18.47 -13.34
C PHE A 405 7.56 -17.33 -13.88
N SER A 406 7.90 -16.08 -13.55
CA SER A 406 7.15 -14.90 -13.97
C SER A 406 7.51 -14.45 -15.39
N SER A 407 8.80 -14.39 -15.74
CA SER A 407 9.24 -13.95 -17.08
C SER A 407 8.79 -14.90 -18.19
N ASP A 408 8.66 -16.19 -17.86
CA ASP A 408 8.25 -17.22 -18.81
C ASP A 408 6.74 -17.53 -18.68
N GLY A 409 6.06 -16.88 -17.73
CA GLY A 409 4.63 -17.01 -17.52
C GLY A 409 4.20 -18.45 -17.16
N LEU A 410 4.99 -19.13 -16.33
CA LEU A 410 4.79 -20.54 -15.99
C LEU A 410 3.69 -20.76 -14.96
N SER A 411 3.34 -19.73 -14.19
CA SER A 411 2.41 -19.83 -13.06
C SER A 411 1.16 -18.97 -13.25
N PRO A 412 -0.06 -19.51 -13.04
CA PRO A 412 -1.30 -18.72 -13.00
C PRO A 412 -1.25 -17.53 -12.03
N SER A 413 -0.55 -17.65 -10.90
CA SER A 413 -0.41 -16.58 -9.89
C SER A 413 0.10 -15.25 -10.48
N THR A 414 0.83 -15.32 -11.60
CA THR A 414 1.42 -14.16 -12.28
C THR A 414 0.39 -13.31 -13.04
N TYR A 415 -0.80 -13.84 -13.31
CA TYR A 415 -1.81 -13.19 -14.17
C TYR A 415 -3.04 -12.66 -13.42
N PHE A 416 -3.27 -13.06 -12.17
CA PHE A 416 -4.35 -12.47 -11.37
C PHE A 416 -4.07 -10.98 -11.12
N LEU A 417 -5.10 -10.15 -11.26
CA LEU A 417 -5.01 -8.70 -11.03
C LEU A 417 -4.73 -8.37 -9.57
N ASP A 418 -5.16 -9.26 -8.68
CA ASP A 418 -4.77 -9.30 -7.29
C ASP A 418 -4.65 -10.75 -6.82
N ASN A 419 -3.44 -11.14 -6.43
CA ASN A 419 -3.11 -12.46 -5.90
C ASN A 419 -2.76 -12.41 -4.41
N ARG A 420 -3.08 -11.32 -3.72
CA ARG A 420 -2.87 -11.21 -2.28
C ARG A 420 -3.93 -12.01 -1.55
N GLU A 421 -3.47 -13.09 -0.92
CA GLU A 421 -4.29 -14.01 -0.15
C GLU A 421 -5.09 -13.26 0.92
N HIS A 422 -6.37 -13.58 1.05
CA HIS A 422 -7.18 -13.11 2.15
C HIS A 422 -7.15 -14.14 3.27
N VAL A 423 -6.38 -13.82 4.31
CA VAL A 423 -6.18 -14.71 5.45
C VAL A 423 -7.45 -14.73 6.32
N PRO A 424 -7.94 -15.90 6.77
CA PRO A 424 -9.20 -15.99 7.53
C PRO A 424 -9.22 -15.25 8.87
N SER A 425 -8.05 -15.01 9.46
CA SER A 425 -7.89 -14.24 10.70
C SER A 425 -6.44 -13.80 10.88
N ASP A 426 -6.20 -12.73 11.66
CA ASP A 426 -4.86 -12.25 11.98
C ASP A 426 -3.98 -13.34 12.64
N ALA A 427 -4.58 -14.23 13.44
CA ALA A 427 -3.86 -15.34 14.10
C ALA A 427 -3.32 -16.41 13.14
N ALA A 428 -3.87 -16.49 11.92
CA ALA A 428 -3.39 -17.40 10.89
C ALA A 428 -2.24 -16.81 10.06
N ILE A 429 -1.88 -15.54 10.30
CA ILE A 429 -0.79 -14.88 9.61
C ILE A 429 0.54 -15.27 10.26
N LYS A 430 1.40 -15.94 9.48
CA LYS A 430 2.77 -16.27 9.84
C LYS A 430 3.71 -15.80 8.75
N TYR A 431 4.22 -14.58 8.89
CA TYR A 431 5.05 -13.99 7.85
C TYR A 431 6.37 -14.76 7.64
N ALA A 432 6.92 -15.37 8.69
CA ALA A 432 8.13 -16.20 8.59
C ALA A 432 7.95 -17.47 7.75
N ASP A 433 6.70 -17.89 7.46
CA ASP A 433 6.44 -19.01 6.55
C ASP A 433 6.65 -18.67 5.08
N ASP A 434 6.73 -17.38 4.73
CA ASP A 434 7.06 -16.91 3.38
C ASP A 434 8.58 -16.89 3.13
N TYR A 435 9.39 -17.28 4.13
CA TYR A 435 10.85 -17.31 4.08
C TYR A 435 11.39 -18.73 4.31
N SER A 436 12.44 -19.08 3.56
CA SER A 436 13.13 -20.37 3.63
C SER A 436 14.41 -20.32 4.49
N LEU A 437 15.15 -19.21 4.46
CA LEU A 437 16.41 -19.03 5.18
C LEU A 437 16.18 -18.95 6.69
N PRO A 438 16.84 -19.79 7.52
CA PRO A 438 16.63 -19.81 8.96
C PRO A 438 16.82 -18.45 9.66
N ALA A 439 17.84 -17.68 9.26
CA ALA A 439 18.09 -16.35 9.80
C ALA A 439 16.96 -15.36 9.48
N MET A 440 16.41 -15.42 8.26
CA MET A 440 15.24 -14.60 7.87
C MET A 440 14.00 -14.98 8.64
N LYS A 441 13.72 -16.28 8.79
CA LYS A 441 12.59 -16.76 9.58
C LYS A 441 12.65 -16.23 11.02
N ALA A 442 13.81 -16.37 11.67
CA ALA A 442 14.00 -15.91 13.03
C ALA A 442 13.82 -14.39 13.17
N LEU A 443 14.39 -13.61 12.25
CA LEU A 443 14.23 -12.16 12.21
C LEU A 443 12.75 -11.74 12.01
N VAL A 444 12.06 -12.36 11.06
CA VAL A 444 10.66 -12.05 10.73
C VAL A 444 9.72 -12.48 11.87
N ASP A 445 9.95 -13.63 12.49
CA ASP A 445 9.21 -14.06 13.68
C ASP A 445 9.39 -13.08 14.85
N SER A 446 10.62 -12.61 15.06
CA SER A 446 10.94 -11.61 16.08
C SER A 446 10.26 -10.27 15.79
N LEU A 447 10.30 -9.80 14.55
CA LEU A 447 9.59 -8.60 14.10
C LEU A 447 8.09 -8.72 14.33
N GLN A 448 7.47 -9.82 13.92
CA GLN A 448 6.05 -10.06 14.11
C GLN A 448 5.68 -10.05 15.61
N GLN A 449 6.45 -10.77 16.45
CA GLN A 449 6.22 -10.79 17.91
C GLN A 449 6.39 -9.40 18.53
N MET A 450 7.37 -8.62 18.07
CA MET A 450 7.60 -7.25 18.52
C MET A 450 6.38 -6.38 18.19
N PHE A 451 5.85 -6.42 16.97
CA PHE A 451 4.65 -5.67 16.62
C PHE A 451 3.40 -6.14 17.38
N GLU A 452 3.20 -7.44 17.55
CA GLU A 452 2.07 -8.01 18.30
C GLU A 452 2.10 -7.67 19.79
N SER A 453 3.30 -7.44 20.34
CA SER A 453 3.50 -7.08 21.76
C SER A 453 3.42 -5.57 22.01
N ASN A 454 3.34 -4.75 20.95
CA ASN A 454 3.30 -3.30 21.03
C ASN A 454 1.96 -2.74 20.52
N LYS A 455 1.65 -1.51 20.93
CA LYS A 455 0.47 -0.81 20.44
C LYS A 455 0.61 -0.46 18.96
N MET A 456 -0.48 -0.64 18.22
CA MET A 456 -0.60 -0.28 16.81
C MET A 456 -1.70 0.77 16.64
N TYR A 457 -1.31 2.04 16.64
CA TYR A 457 -2.22 3.17 16.63
C TYR A 457 -2.87 3.39 15.27
N VAL A 458 -4.16 3.66 15.24
CA VAL A 458 -4.88 3.99 14.00
C VAL A 458 -4.78 5.49 13.73
N ASP A 459 -4.29 5.86 12.55
CA ASP A 459 -4.24 7.27 12.11
C ASP A 459 -5.68 7.86 12.02
N PRO A 460 -6.00 8.97 12.71
CA PRO A 460 -7.26 9.70 12.60
C PRO A 460 -7.60 10.12 11.17
N ALA A 461 -6.60 10.41 10.35
CA ALA A 461 -6.77 10.74 8.95
C ALA A 461 -7.05 9.51 8.06
N ASN A 462 -6.97 8.29 8.61
CA ASN A 462 -7.20 7.07 7.83
C ASN A 462 -8.59 7.08 7.20
N GLY A 463 -8.63 6.97 5.87
CA GLY A 463 -9.85 7.02 5.06
C GLY A 463 -10.56 8.38 5.08
N VAL A 464 -9.86 9.47 5.37
CA VAL A 464 -10.34 10.83 5.09
C VAL A 464 -9.95 11.19 3.66
N ILE A 465 -10.90 11.73 2.91
CA ILE A 465 -10.69 12.15 1.52
C ILE A 465 -10.51 13.68 1.52
N SER A 466 -9.42 14.15 0.92
CA SER A 466 -9.09 15.58 0.80
C SER A 466 -8.76 15.93 -0.64
N GLN A 467 -9.50 16.87 -1.22
CA GLN A 467 -9.25 17.40 -2.56
C GLN A 467 -7.91 18.15 -2.61
N VAL A 468 -7.61 18.94 -1.56
CA VAL A 468 -6.34 19.65 -1.45
C VAL A 468 -5.17 18.68 -1.43
N ASN A 469 -5.28 17.54 -0.74
CA ASN A 469 -4.22 16.53 -0.69
C ASN A 469 -3.97 15.91 -2.06
N GLN A 470 -5.00 15.75 -2.90
CA GLN A 470 -4.82 15.22 -4.25
C GLN A 470 -4.20 16.23 -5.20
N GLU A 471 -4.61 17.49 -5.10
CA GLU A 471 -4.11 18.55 -5.95
C GLU A 471 -2.67 18.95 -5.60
N LYS A 472 -2.32 18.94 -4.30
CA LYS A 472 -1.07 19.53 -3.80
C LYS A 472 -0.25 18.59 -2.91
N GLY A 473 -0.78 17.48 -2.43
CA GLY A 473 -0.12 16.64 -1.43
C GLY A 473 1.25 16.13 -1.88
N THR A 474 1.37 15.65 -3.12
CA THR A 474 2.66 15.22 -3.70
C THR A 474 3.66 16.38 -3.73
N ASP A 475 3.27 17.54 -4.23
CA ASP A 475 4.14 18.72 -4.33
C ASP A 475 4.56 19.24 -2.96
N LEU A 476 3.63 19.24 -1.99
CA LEU A 476 3.89 19.63 -0.60
C LEU A 476 4.87 18.67 0.08
N THR A 477 4.66 17.36 -0.07
CA THR A 477 5.56 16.32 0.46
C THR A 477 6.93 16.44 -0.17
N GLN A 478 7.03 16.54 -1.50
CA GLN A 478 8.32 16.70 -2.19
C GLN A 478 9.04 17.97 -1.77
N PHE A 479 8.32 19.09 -1.62
CA PHE A 479 8.91 20.32 -1.12
C PHE A 479 9.55 20.11 0.26
N VAL A 480 8.81 19.57 1.23
CA VAL A 480 9.31 19.36 2.59
C VAL A 480 10.47 18.35 2.60
N MET A 481 10.33 17.24 1.89
CA MET A 481 11.38 16.22 1.77
C MET A 481 12.68 16.78 1.21
N ASN A 482 12.62 17.63 0.19
CA ASN A 482 13.81 18.27 -0.39
C ASN A 482 14.47 19.26 0.57
N GLU A 483 13.69 20.01 1.36
CA GLU A 483 14.25 20.92 2.36
C GLU A 483 14.85 20.16 3.55
N GLN A 484 14.25 19.04 3.97
CA GLN A 484 14.82 18.14 4.99
C GLN A 484 16.16 17.55 4.52
N ALA A 485 16.25 17.14 3.25
CA ALA A 485 17.50 16.66 2.64
C ALA A 485 18.61 17.72 2.69
N LYS A 486 18.27 18.98 2.37
CA LYS A 486 19.19 20.12 2.49
C LYS A 486 19.63 20.34 3.93
N MET A 487 18.73 20.18 4.90
CA MET A 487 19.07 20.28 6.31
C MET A 487 20.07 19.20 6.73
N ILE A 488 19.83 17.95 6.32
CA ILE A 488 20.73 16.81 6.61
C ILE A 488 22.10 17.02 5.96
N ALA A 489 22.13 17.46 4.71
CA ALA A 489 23.38 17.73 3.99
C ALA A 489 24.10 19.02 4.45
N GLY A 490 23.58 19.74 5.45
CA GLY A 490 24.16 20.98 5.97
C GLY A 490 24.03 22.19 5.03
N GLN A 491 23.14 22.13 4.03
CA GLN A 491 22.84 23.21 3.09
C GLN A 491 21.78 24.19 3.62
N ARG A 492 20.99 23.76 4.61
CA ARG A 492 20.03 24.56 5.39
C ARG A 492 20.23 24.22 6.87
N SER A 493 20.00 25.15 7.79
CA SER A 493 20.11 24.79 9.21
C SER A 493 18.86 24.02 9.65
N VAL A 494 19.02 22.99 10.48
CA VAL A 494 17.88 22.36 11.17
C VAL A 494 17.16 23.38 12.07
N SER A 495 17.87 24.42 12.54
CA SER A 495 17.24 25.53 13.29
C SER A 495 16.27 26.37 12.45
N ASP A 496 16.28 26.25 11.12
CA ASP A 496 15.32 26.89 10.21
C ASP A 496 14.02 26.07 10.05
N TRP A 497 13.74 25.13 10.97
CA TRP A 497 12.56 24.26 10.93
C TRP A 497 11.25 25.04 10.92
N ASP A 498 11.09 26.01 11.82
CA ASP A 498 9.86 26.79 11.93
C ASP A 498 9.59 27.57 10.62
N GLN A 499 10.65 28.03 9.95
CA GLN A 499 10.56 28.65 8.63
C GLN A 499 10.11 27.63 7.56
N LEU A 500 10.59 26.39 7.61
CA LEU A 500 10.14 25.33 6.70
C LEU A 500 8.65 25.04 6.89
N VAL A 501 8.19 24.98 8.14
CA VAL A 501 6.77 24.81 8.47
C VAL A 501 5.95 25.98 7.92
N GLU A 502 6.39 27.22 8.08
CA GLU A 502 5.72 28.39 7.52
C GLU A 502 5.64 28.32 5.98
N GLU A 503 6.73 27.96 5.31
CA GLU A 503 6.77 27.78 3.85
C GLU A 503 5.80 26.69 3.38
N TYR A 504 5.69 25.57 4.11
CA TYR A 504 4.71 24.51 3.83
C TYR A 504 3.27 25.02 3.94
N LEU A 505 2.96 25.75 5.02
CA LEU A 505 1.62 26.30 5.23
C LEU A 505 1.23 27.26 4.10
N GLN A 506 2.14 28.16 3.70
CA GLN A 506 1.92 29.12 2.61
C GLN A 506 1.73 28.46 1.23
N ARG A 507 2.28 27.25 1.02
CA ARG A 507 2.15 26.49 -0.23
C ARG A 507 0.82 25.76 -0.38
N GLY A 508 -0.06 25.86 0.61
CA GLY A 508 -1.36 25.17 0.64
C GLY A 508 -1.46 24.13 1.76
N GLY A 509 -0.42 23.95 2.57
CA GLY A 509 -0.49 23.11 3.76
C GLY A 509 -1.56 23.55 4.76
N ALA A 510 -1.83 24.86 4.87
CA ALA A 510 -2.89 25.38 5.73
C ALA A 510 -4.29 24.95 5.25
N ASP A 511 -4.54 24.99 3.93
CA ASP A 511 -5.79 24.53 3.34
C ASP A 511 -5.97 23.01 3.53
N LEU A 512 -4.88 22.25 3.37
CA LEU A 512 -4.85 20.80 3.58
C LEU A 512 -5.18 20.44 5.03
N ILE A 513 -4.52 21.08 6.00
CA ILE A 513 -4.79 20.85 7.44
C ILE A 513 -6.25 21.12 7.75
N LYS A 514 -6.81 22.21 7.22
CA LYS A 514 -8.21 22.56 7.43
C LYS A 514 -9.15 21.48 6.88
N GLU A 515 -9.02 21.10 5.61
CA GLU A 515 -9.90 20.12 4.95
C GLU A 515 -9.80 18.74 5.60
N MET A 516 -8.58 18.30 5.96
CA MET A 516 -8.38 17.03 6.64
C MET A 516 -9.08 17.02 8.01
N ASN A 517 -8.99 18.09 8.79
CA ASN A 517 -9.67 18.16 10.09
C ASN A 517 -11.20 18.23 9.97
N GLU A 518 -11.74 18.85 8.91
CA GLU A 518 -13.17 18.79 8.59
C GLU A 518 -13.59 17.34 8.32
N GLY A 519 -12.86 16.61 7.48
CA GLY A 519 -13.12 15.20 7.18
C GLY A 519 -12.97 14.26 8.39
N ILE A 520 -11.95 14.47 9.24
CA ILE A 520 -11.78 13.72 10.50
C ILE A 520 -13.02 13.89 11.38
N LYS A 521 -13.52 15.13 11.50
CA LYS A 521 -14.69 15.45 12.31
C LYS A 521 -15.98 14.84 11.74
N GLU A 522 -16.17 14.88 10.42
CA GLU A 522 -17.34 14.30 9.74
C GLU A 522 -17.44 12.79 9.93
N LYS A 523 -16.30 12.09 9.96
CA LYS A 523 -16.25 10.64 10.27
C LYS A 523 -16.61 10.31 11.73
N GLY A 524 -16.84 11.32 12.57
CA GLY A 524 -17.19 11.13 13.97
C GLY A 524 -16.00 10.75 14.86
N TYR A 525 -14.76 10.92 14.37
CA TYR A 525 -13.57 10.80 15.20
C TYR A 525 -13.55 11.98 16.18
N THR A 526 -14.05 11.74 17.39
CA THR A 526 -14.32 12.80 18.37
C THR A 526 -13.51 12.66 19.65
N ASP A 527 -12.94 11.49 19.94
CA ASP A 527 -12.04 11.27 21.06
C ASP A 527 -10.88 10.35 20.65
N ARG A 528 -9.66 10.78 21.00
CA ARG A 528 -8.40 10.07 20.78
C ARG A 528 -8.48 8.68 21.39
N VAL A 529 -8.69 7.65 20.56
CA VAL A 529 -8.12 6.34 20.86
C VAL A 529 -6.88 6.20 19.99
N TRP A 530 -5.89 7.04 20.29
CA TRP A 530 -4.50 6.65 20.11
C TRP A 530 -4.15 5.75 21.31
N GLU A 531 -4.85 4.63 21.48
CA GLU A 531 -4.53 3.62 22.51
C GLU A 531 -4.42 2.22 21.95
#